data_AF-A0A3P8JAW2-F1
#
_entry.id   AF-A0A3P8JAW2-F1
#
_cell.length_a   1.000
_cell.length_b   1.000
_cell.length_c   1.000
_cell.angle_alpha   90.00
_cell.angle_beta   90.00
_cell.angle_gamma   90.00
#
_symmetry.space_group_name_H-M   'P 1'
#
loop_
_entity.id
_entity.type
_entity.pdbx_description
1 polymer ?
#
loop_
_entity_poly.entity_id
_entity_poly.type
_entity_poly.pdbx_seq_one_letter_code
_entity_poly.pdbx_strand_id
1 'polypeptide(L)'
;MPCEELDIVWNNIKAEARALADCEPMLASFYHATLLKHENLGSALSYMLANKLASPIMPAIAIREVVEEAYAADPEMIAAAACDIQAVRTRDPAVDKYSTPLLYLKGFHALQAYRIGHWLWNQGRRALAIFLQNQVSVSFQVDIHPAANIGRGIMLDHATGIVVGETAVIENDVSILQSVTLGGTGKTSAIAIRKSAKA
;
A
#
# COMPACT_ATOMS: atom_id res chain seq x y z
N MET A 1 -4.36 15.86 0.78
CA MET A 1 -3.14 16.30 1.51
C MET A 1 -2.49 17.37 0.65
N PRO A 2 -2.03 18.52 1.20
CA PRO A 2 -1.34 19.53 0.39
C PRO A 2 -0.12 18.95 -0.32
N CYS A 3 0.21 19.43 -1.52
CA CYS A 3 1.38 18.99 -2.30
C CYS A 3 2.69 19.11 -1.50
N GLU A 4 2.82 20.15 -0.67
CA GLU A 4 3.99 20.41 0.17
C GLU A 4 4.23 19.29 1.21
N GLU A 5 3.17 18.73 1.79
CA GLU A 5 3.30 17.65 2.77
C GLU A 5 3.77 16.33 2.11
N LEU A 6 3.39 16.10 0.85
CA LEU A 6 3.87 14.96 0.07
C LEU A 6 5.38 15.06 -0.17
N ASP A 7 5.85 16.24 -0.57
CA ASP A 7 7.26 16.50 -0.84
C ASP A 7 8.10 16.36 0.43
N ILE A 8 7.59 16.78 1.59
CA ILE A 8 8.26 16.58 2.88
C ILE A 8 8.45 15.08 3.18
N VAL A 9 7.39 14.26 3.01
CA VAL A 9 7.50 12.81 3.22
C VAL A 9 8.55 12.21 2.29
N TRP A 10 8.53 12.59 1.01
CA TRP A 10 9.47 12.07 0.03
C TRP A 10 10.92 12.50 0.29
N ASN A 11 11.13 13.76 0.66
CA ASN A 11 12.46 14.27 0.99
C ASN A 11 13.07 13.56 2.21
N ASN A 12 12.25 13.26 3.23
CA ASN A 12 12.70 12.46 4.37
C ASN A 12 13.08 11.05 3.94
N ILE A 13 12.28 10.40 3.09
CA ILE A 13 12.60 9.07 2.55
C ILE A 13 13.93 9.09 1.78
N LYS A 14 14.19 10.09 0.94
CA LYS A 14 15.48 10.21 0.22
C LYS A 14 16.65 10.44 1.17
N ALA A 15 16.48 11.23 2.23
CA ALA A 15 17.52 11.45 3.23
C ALA A 15 17.85 10.16 3.99
N GLU A 16 16.83 9.42 4.45
CA GLU A 16 16.99 8.12 5.10
C GLU A 16 17.66 7.10 4.17
N ALA A 17 17.25 7.04 2.90
CA ALA A 17 17.81 6.11 1.92
C ALA A 17 19.31 6.33 1.66
N ARG A 18 19.80 7.57 1.70
CA ARG A 18 21.24 7.87 1.58
C ARG A 18 22.00 7.29 2.78
N ALA A 19 21.53 7.59 3.99
CA ALA A 19 22.15 7.07 5.22
C ALA A 19 22.13 5.54 5.27
N LEU A 20 21.04 4.90 4.82
CA LEU A 20 20.93 3.44 4.74
C LEU A 20 21.89 2.83 3.71
N ALA A 21 22.04 3.46 2.54
CA ALA A 21 22.98 2.99 1.51
C ALA A 21 24.44 3.10 1.97
N ASP A 22 24.77 4.15 2.73
CA ASP A 22 26.11 4.34 3.27
C ASP A 22 26.42 3.34 4.41
N CYS A 23 25.43 2.97 5.22
CA CYS A 23 25.64 2.08 6.37
C CYS A 23 25.62 0.58 6.01
N GLU A 24 24.89 0.18 4.97
CA GLU A 24 24.73 -1.22 4.58
C GLU A 24 25.08 -1.44 3.09
N PRO A 25 26.36 -1.69 2.77
CA PRO A 25 26.84 -1.83 1.39
C PRO A 25 26.14 -2.95 0.60
N MET A 26 25.69 -4.03 1.26
CA MET A 26 25.00 -5.12 0.56
C MET A 26 23.63 -4.68 0.01
N LEU A 27 23.00 -3.70 0.66
CA LEU A 27 21.70 -3.16 0.26
C LEU A 27 21.79 -1.83 -0.48
N ALA A 28 22.99 -1.24 -0.63
CA ALA A 28 23.18 0.04 -1.31
C ALA A 28 22.52 0.07 -2.69
N SER A 29 22.78 -0.94 -3.53
CA SER A 29 22.17 -1.05 -4.87
C SER A 29 20.64 -1.17 -4.80
N PHE A 30 20.11 -1.83 -3.78
CA PHE A 30 18.67 -1.95 -3.55
C PHE A 30 18.05 -0.58 -3.20
N TYR A 31 18.64 0.17 -2.27
CA TYR A 31 18.19 1.52 -1.91
C TYR A 31 18.32 2.51 -3.08
N HIS A 32 19.39 2.37 -3.87
CA HIS A 32 19.57 3.17 -5.08
C HIS A 32 18.48 2.90 -6.11
N ALA A 33 18.20 1.63 -6.40
CA ALA A 33 17.22 1.23 -7.40
C ALA A 33 15.78 1.55 -7.00
N THR A 34 15.45 1.45 -5.71
CA THR A 34 14.07 1.62 -5.20
C THR A 34 13.73 3.03 -4.78
N LEU A 35 14.70 3.82 -4.31
CA LEU A 35 14.46 5.15 -3.73
C LEU A 35 15.30 6.24 -4.40
N LEU A 36 16.63 6.13 -4.38
CA LEU A 36 17.49 7.27 -4.74
C LEU A 36 17.45 7.64 -6.23
N LYS A 37 17.13 6.68 -7.10
CA LYS A 37 16.95 6.92 -8.55
C LYS A 37 15.63 7.64 -8.89
N HIS A 38 14.68 7.69 -7.96
CA HIS A 38 13.36 8.26 -8.21
C HIS A 38 13.29 9.74 -7.78
N GLU A 39 12.43 10.49 -8.48
CA GLU A 39 12.23 11.91 -8.20
C GLU A 39 11.01 12.19 -7.32
N ASN A 40 10.06 11.26 -7.22
CA ASN A 40 8.87 11.40 -6.39
C ASN A 40 8.39 10.04 -5.83
N LEU A 41 7.52 10.11 -4.82
CA LEU A 41 6.96 8.94 -4.15
C LEU A 41 6.21 8.01 -5.10
N GLY A 42 5.43 8.55 -6.05
CA GLY A 42 4.66 7.76 -7.00
C GLY A 42 5.53 6.84 -7.86
N SER A 43 6.67 7.34 -8.33
CA SER A 43 7.64 6.58 -9.13
C SER A 43 8.34 5.49 -8.31
N ALA A 44 8.70 5.77 -7.05
CA ALA A 44 9.27 4.77 -6.16
C ALA A 44 8.23 3.70 -5.80
N LEU A 45 6.99 4.10 -5.55
CA LEU A 45 5.90 3.20 -5.20
C LEU A 45 5.49 2.30 -6.38
N SER A 46 5.47 2.83 -7.62
CA SER A 46 5.24 2.02 -8.82
C SER A 46 6.32 0.95 -8.99
N TYR A 47 7.59 1.31 -8.77
CA TYR A 47 8.70 0.37 -8.79
C TYR A 47 8.59 -0.70 -7.70
N MET A 48 8.24 -0.31 -6.47
CA MET A 48 8.08 -1.24 -5.35
C MET A 48 6.95 -2.23 -5.60
N LEU A 49 5.75 -1.75 -5.94
CA LEU A 49 4.59 -2.60 -6.20
C LEU A 49 4.83 -3.56 -7.38
N ALA A 50 5.42 -3.04 -8.46
CA ALA A 50 5.76 -3.84 -9.63
C ALA A 50 6.64 -5.05 -9.29
N ASN A 51 7.72 -4.83 -8.53
CA ASN A 51 8.62 -5.92 -8.17
C ASN A 51 8.01 -6.89 -7.15
N LYS A 52 7.17 -6.39 -6.22
CA LYS A 52 6.55 -7.24 -5.20
C LYS A 52 5.39 -8.10 -5.73
N LEU A 53 4.70 -7.65 -6.78
CA LEU A 53 3.56 -8.34 -7.38
C LEU A 53 3.93 -9.15 -8.63
N ALA A 54 5.17 -9.03 -9.12
CA ALA A 54 5.63 -9.72 -10.31
C ALA A 54 5.44 -11.24 -10.20
N SER A 55 4.96 -11.83 -11.30
CA SER A 55 4.83 -13.28 -11.44
C SER A 55 5.18 -13.69 -12.87
N PRO A 56 5.34 -15.00 -13.16
CA PRO A 56 5.52 -15.47 -14.54
C PRO A 56 4.37 -15.09 -15.48
N ILE A 57 3.17 -14.85 -14.93
CA ILE A 57 1.97 -14.46 -15.70
C ILE A 57 2.03 -12.96 -16.03
N MET A 58 2.50 -12.13 -15.09
CA MET A 58 2.58 -10.69 -15.25
C MET A 58 3.93 -10.17 -14.73
N PRO A 59 4.89 -9.88 -15.62
CA PRO A 59 6.21 -9.42 -15.20
C PRO A 59 6.13 -8.00 -14.61
N ALA A 60 7.12 -7.64 -13.80
CA ALA A 60 7.19 -6.35 -13.11
C ALA A 60 6.97 -5.15 -14.05
N ILE A 61 7.52 -5.20 -15.26
CA ILE A 61 7.35 -4.13 -16.26
C ILE A 61 5.88 -3.88 -16.62
N ALA A 62 5.12 -4.95 -16.85
CA ALA A 62 3.70 -4.85 -17.18
C ALA A 62 2.86 -4.38 -15.99
N ILE A 63 3.18 -4.84 -14.78
CA ILE A 63 2.52 -4.35 -13.55
C ILE A 63 2.79 -2.85 -13.37
N ARG A 64 4.04 -2.43 -13.59
CA ARG A 64 4.44 -1.03 -13.43
C ARG A 64 3.66 -0.09 -14.36
N GLU A 65 3.46 -0.48 -15.62
CA GLU A 65 2.67 0.29 -16.58
C GLU A 65 1.23 0.49 -16.08
N VAL A 66 0.59 -0.56 -15.56
CA VAL A 66 -0.77 -0.46 -14.98
C VAL A 66 -0.81 0.44 -13.75
N VAL A 67 0.21 0.35 -12.88
CA VAL A 67 0.29 1.20 -11.68
C VAL A 67 0.49 2.66 -12.06
N GLU A 68 1.36 2.95 -13.03
CA GLU A 68 1.60 4.33 -13.50
C GLU A 68 0.39 4.91 -14.24
N GLU A 69 -0.34 4.10 -15.02
CA GLU A 69 -1.64 4.46 -15.61
C GLU A 69 -2.64 4.88 -14.53
N ALA A 70 -2.77 4.06 -13.48
CA ALA A 70 -3.68 4.33 -12.37
C ALA A 70 -3.30 5.62 -11.64
N TYR A 71 -2.02 5.84 -11.33
CA TYR A 71 -1.55 7.06 -10.65
C TYR A 71 -1.67 8.32 -11.51
N ALA A 72 -1.50 8.20 -12.83
CA ALA A 72 -1.74 9.32 -13.73
C ALA A 72 -3.22 9.70 -13.77
N ALA A 73 -4.12 8.71 -13.71
CA ALA A 73 -5.56 8.93 -13.69
C ALA A 73 -6.08 9.44 -12.33
N ASP A 74 -5.49 8.98 -11.22
CA ASP A 74 -5.86 9.38 -9.86
C ASP A 74 -4.63 9.62 -8.96
N PRO A 75 -4.08 10.84 -8.98
CA PRO A 75 -2.93 11.21 -8.14
C PRO A 75 -3.22 11.18 -6.63
N GLU A 76 -4.49 11.21 -6.20
CA GLU A 76 -4.83 11.13 -4.78
C GLU A 76 -4.45 9.78 -4.17
N MET A 77 -4.27 8.73 -4.98
CA MET A 77 -3.71 7.45 -4.50
C MET A 77 -2.30 7.61 -3.92
N ILE A 78 -1.47 8.45 -4.52
CA ILE A 78 -0.11 8.74 -4.02
C ILE A 78 -0.20 9.54 -2.71
N ALA A 79 -1.12 10.50 -2.64
CA ALA A 79 -1.36 11.26 -1.42
C ALA A 79 -1.89 10.37 -0.28
N ALA A 80 -2.75 9.39 -0.60
CA ALA A 80 -3.22 8.39 0.35
C ALA A 80 -2.07 7.51 0.86
N ALA A 81 -1.19 7.05 -0.03
CA ALA A 81 0.00 6.28 0.35
C ALA A 81 0.91 7.08 1.30
N ALA A 82 1.11 8.38 1.06
CA ALA A 82 1.88 9.23 1.97
C ALA A 82 1.22 9.36 3.35
N CYS A 83 -0.10 9.50 3.41
CA CYS A 83 -0.85 9.47 4.68
C CYS A 83 -0.69 8.11 5.39
N ASP A 84 -0.70 7.01 4.65
CA ASP A 84 -0.53 5.65 5.18
C ASP A 84 0.91 5.46 5.74
N ILE A 85 1.94 5.98 5.07
CA ILE A 85 3.32 6.00 5.59
C ILE A 85 3.39 6.78 6.91
N GLN A 86 2.79 7.98 6.95
CA GLN A 86 2.75 8.78 8.18
C GLN A 86 2.00 8.06 9.30
N ALA A 87 0.88 7.40 8.99
CA ALA A 87 0.12 6.62 9.95
C ALA A 87 0.97 5.52 10.59
N VAL A 88 1.72 4.75 9.78
CA VAL A 88 2.63 3.72 10.32
C VAL A 88 3.71 4.35 11.19
N ARG A 89 4.46 5.33 10.67
CA ARG A 89 5.58 5.99 11.38
C ARG A 89 5.16 6.68 12.69
N THR A 90 3.89 7.05 12.84
CA THR A 90 3.38 7.71 14.06
C THR A 90 2.71 6.75 15.04
N ARG A 91 2.21 5.61 14.58
CA ARG A 91 1.38 4.70 15.39
C ARG A 91 2.10 3.40 15.75
N ASP A 92 3.06 2.96 14.95
CA ASP A 92 3.89 1.79 15.23
C ASP A 92 5.19 2.22 15.93
N PRO A 93 5.38 1.87 17.22
CA PRO A 93 6.60 2.19 17.96
C PRO A 93 7.86 1.53 17.39
N ALA A 94 7.72 0.45 16.61
CA ALA A 94 8.83 -0.26 15.99
C ALA A 94 9.32 0.41 14.70
N VAL A 95 8.58 1.38 14.17
CA VAL A 95 8.90 2.06 12.91
C VAL A 95 9.34 3.50 13.18
N ASP A 96 10.64 3.73 13.09
CA ASP A 96 11.27 5.02 13.34
C ASP A 96 11.52 5.87 12.07
N LYS A 97 11.29 5.30 10.88
CA LYS A 97 11.65 5.86 9.57
C LYS A 97 10.46 5.86 8.59
N TYR A 98 10.39 6.87 7.74
CA TYR A 98 9.37 6.97 6.68
C TYR A 98 9.60 5.96 5.54
N SER A 99 10.85 5.56 5.29
CA SER A 99 11.21 4.58 4.25
C SER A 99 10.83 3.15 4.61
N THR A 100 10.70 2.82 5.90
CA THR A 100 10.43 1.44 6.37
C THR A 100 9.10 0.87 5.83
N PRO A 101 7.95 1.57 5.92
CA PRO A 101 6.70 1.09 5.31
C PRO A 101 6.83 0.85 3.82
N LEU A 102 7.45 1.80 3.10
CA LEU A 102 7.60 1.74 1.66
C LEU A 102 8.46 0.54 1.22
N LEU A 103 9.52 0.21 1.94
CA LEU A 103 10.45 -0.85 1.56
C LEU A 103 10.04 -2.25 2.03
N TYR A 104 9.50 -2.37 3.24
CA TYR A 104 9.50 -3.65 3.97
C TYR A 104 8.13 -4.13 4.41
N LEU A 105 7.19 -3.24 4.72
CA LEU A 105 5.97 -3.65 5.41
C LEU A 105 4.90 -4.12 4.42
N LYS A 106 4.67 -5.44 4.42
CA LYS A 106 3.70 -6.08 3.51
C LYS A 106 2.27 -5.58 3.68
N GLY A 107 1.89 -5.11 4.88
CA GLY A 107 0.59 -4.48 5.11
C GLY A 107 0.43 -3.18 4.33
N PHE A 108 1.47 -2.35 4.31
CA PHE A 108 1.51 -1.16 3.47
C PHE A 108 1.47 -1.52 1.98
N HIS A 109 2.27 -2.49 1.53
CA HIS A 109 2.27 -2.95 0.13
C HIS A 109 0.91 -3.47 -0.32
N ALA A 110 0.27 -4.30 0.50
CA ALA A 110 -1.05 -4.85 0.22
C ALA A 110 -2.12 -3.77 0.11
N LEU A 111 -2.08 -2.77 1.00
CA LEU A 111 -3.01 -1.65 0.96
C LEU A 111 -2.88 -0.83 -0.32
N GLN A 112 -1.64 -0.49 -0.73
CA GLN A 112 -1.44 0.27 -1.97
C GLN A 112 -1.80 -0.55 -3.20
N ALA A 113 -1.49 -1.86 -3.22
CA ALA A 113 -1.91 -2.77 -4.28
C ALA A 113 -3.44 -2.88 -4.38
N TYR A 114 -4.15 -2.90 -3.26
CA TYR A 114 -5.61 -2.84 -3.24
C TYR A 114 -6.13 -1.57 -3.91
N ARG A 115 -5.51 -0.39 -3.71
CA ARG A 115 -5.97 0.85 -4.36
C ARG A 115 -5.91 0.75 -5.89
N ILE A 116 -4.88 0.09 -6.42
CA ILE A 116 -4.78 -0.21 -7.87
C ILE A 116 -5.89 -1.16 -8.29
N GLY A 117 -6.13 -2.23 -7.53
CA GLY A 117 -7.25 -3.16 -7.77
C GLY A 117 -8.61 -2.48 -7.73
N HIS A 118 -8.83 -1.56 -6.78
CA HIS A 118 -10.05 -0.78 -6.62
C HIS A 118 -10.25 0.18 -7.80
N TRP A 119 -9.21 0.88 -8.21
CA TRP A 119 -9.24 1.72 -9.41
C TRP A 119 -9.61 0.90 -10.65
N LEU A 120 -8.94 -0.23 -10.89
CA LEU A 120 -9.24 -1.13 -12.01
C LEU A 120 -10.69 -1.63 -12.00
N TRP A 121 -11.20 -1.98 -10.81
CA TRP A 121 -12.59 -2.42 -10.64
C TRP A 121 -13.58 -1.35 -11.08
N ASN A 122 -13.33 -0.10 -10.68
CA ASN A 122 -14.18 1.06 -11.03
C ASN A 122 -14.07 1.44 -12.51
N GLN A 123 -12.95 1.14 -13.18
CA GLN A 123 -12.80 1.26 -14.63
C GLN A 123 -13.43 0.09 -15.41
N GLY A 124 -14.09 -0.87 -14.74
CA GLY A 124 -14.67 -2.05 -15.38
C GLY A 124 -13.65 -3.14 -15.75
N ARG A 125 -12.34 -2.94 -15.47
CA ARG A 125 -11.27 -3.93 -15.66
C ARG A 125 -11.26 -4.99 -14.53
N ARG A 126 -12.45 -5.53 -14.22
CA ARG A 126 -12.69 -6.38 -13.04
C ARG A 126 -11.87 -7.67 -13.01
N ALA A 127 -11.65 -8.30 -14.18
CA ALA A 127 -10.84 -9.51 -14.26
C ALA A 127 -9.40 -9.27 -13.75
N LEU A 128 -8.80 -8.13 -14.11
CA LEU A 128 -7.46 -7.76 -13.65
C LEU A 128 -7.46 -7.38 -12.16
N ALA A 129 -8.51 -6.71 -11.68
CA ALA A 129 -8.66 -6.40 -10.26
C ALA A 129 -8.72 -7.67 -9.40
N ILE A 130 -9.50 -8.67 -9.81
CA ILE A 130 -9.59 -9.97 -9.11
C ILE A 130 -8.27 -10.74 -9.20
N PHE A 131 -7.58 -10.70 -10.33
CA PHE A 131 -6.24 -11.28 -10.45
C PHE A 131 -5.28 -10.66 -9.43
N LEU A 132 -5.23 -9.32 -9.35
CA LEU A 132 -4.38 -8.62 -8.38
C LEU A 132 -4.77 -8.92 -6.93
N GLN A 133 -6.05 -8.96 -6.59
CA GLN A 133 -6.51 -9.36 -5.26
C GLN A 133 -5.91 -10.70 -4.83
N ASN A 134 -6.01 -11.72 -5.71
CA ASN A 134 -5.49 -13.04 -5.39
C ASN A 134 -3.95 -13.04 -5.32
N GLN A 135 -3.27 -12.30 -6.20
CA GLN A 135 -1.81 -12.16 -6.15
C GLN A 135 -1.35 -11.50 -4.84
N VAL A 136 -2.06 -10.48 -4.36
CA VAL A 136 -1.83 -9.81 -3.07
C VAL A 136 -2.05 -10.79 -1.91
N SER A 137 -3.13 -11.58 -1.96
CA SER A 137 -3.41 -12.61 -0.94
C SER A 137 -2.28 -13.64 -0.84
N VAL A 138 -1.81 -14.18 -1.98
CA VAL A 138 -0.69 -15.12 -1.99
C VAL A 138 0.61 -14.48 -1.48
N SER A 139 0.93 -13.28 -1.96
CA SER A 139 2.25 -12.65 -1.72
C SER A 139 2.37 -12.04 -0.33
N PHE A 140 1.30 -11.44 0.19
CA PHE A 140 1.30 -10.67 1.43
C PHE A 140 0.40 -11.26 2.52
N GLN A 141 -0.39 -12.28 2.21
CA GLN A 141 -1.35 -12.91 3.12
C GLN A 141 -2.41 -11.91 3.59
N VAL A 142 -2.83 -11.02 2.69
CA VAL A 142 -3.86 -10.00 2.88
C VAL A 142 -4.86 -10.13 1.73
N ASP A 143 -6.11 -10.41 2.05
CA ASP A 143 -7.17 -10.56 1.05
C ASP A 143 -8.17 -9.40 1.17
N ILE A 144 -8.07 -8.42 0.28
CA ILE A 144 -8.97 -7.27 0.25
C ILE A 144 -9.70 -7.28 -1.08
N HIS A 145 -11.03 -7.46 -1.03
CA HIS A 145 -11.85 -7.40 -2.23
C HIS A 145 -11.76 -6.02 -2.88
N PRO A 146 -11.55 -5.90 -4.20
CA PRO A 146 -11.32 -4.62 -4.85
C PRO A 146 -12.52 -3.68 -4.78
N ALA A 147 -13.75 -4.18 -4.59
CA ALA A 147 -14.93 -3.33 -4.40
C ALA A 147 -15.11 -2.79 -2.96
N ALA A 148 -14.30 -3.23 -1.99
CA ALA A 148 -14.29 -2.62 -0.66
C ALA A 148 -13.98 -1.13 -0.78
N ASN A 149 -14.38 -0.32 0.20
CA ASN A 149 -14.08 1.12 0.23
C ASN A 149 -13.18 1.44 1.42
N ILE A 150 -11.90 1.73 1.16
CA ILE A 150 -10.91 1.99 2.21
C ILE A 150 -10.35 3.41 2.07
N GLY A 151 -10.42 4.16 3.17
CA GLY A 151 -9.88 5.51 3.30
C GLY A 151 -8.35 5.57 3.29
N ARG A 152 -7.80 6.65 3.85
CA ARG A 152 -6.36 6.93 3.95
C ARG A 152 -5.92 7.12 5.40
N GLY A 153 -4.61 7.13 5.63
CA GLY A 153 -4.05 7.12 6.98
C GLY A 153 -4.28 5.78 7.66
N ILE A 154 -4.25 4.70 6.89
CA ILE A 154 -4.51 3.34 7.38
C ILE A 154 -3.20 2.66 7.76
N MET A 155 -3.21 1.98 8.90
CA MET A 155 -2.12 1.10 9.31
C MET A 155 -2.60 -0.36 9.33
N LEU A 156 -2.00 -1.20 8.50
CA LEU A 156 -2.16 -2.66 8.54
C LEU A 156 -0.89 -3.25 9.16
N ASP A 157 -0.89 -3.42 10.48
CA ASP A 157 0.29 -3.90 11.21
C ASP A 157 0.34 -5.42 11.26
N HIS A 158 1.53 -5.98 10.99
CA HIS A 158 1.85 -7.38 10.69
C HIS A 158 1.08 -8.02 9.51
N ALA A 159 -0.17 -7.60 9.28
CA ALA A 159 -1.10 -7.81 8.17
C ALA A 159 -1.49 -9.26 7.83
N THR A 160 -0.72 -10.27 8.26
CA THR A 160 -0.98 -11.68 7.94
C THR A 160 -2.38 -12.10 8.36
N GLY A 161 -3.15 -12.67 7.43
CA GLY A 161 -4.48 -13.20 7.67
C GLY A 161 -5.59 -12.13 7.69
N ILE A 162 -5.30 -10.89 7.29
CA ILE A 162 -6.36 -9.88 7.11
C ILE A 162 -7.26 -10.28 5.94
N VAL A 163 -8.57 -10.23 6.16
CA VAL A 163 -9.58 -10.44 5.13
C VAL A 163 -10.59 -9.28 5.15
N VAL A 164 -10.83 -8.64 4.02
CA VAL A 164 -11.79 -7.53 3.88
C VAL A 164 -12.72 -7.81 2.71
N GLY A 165 -14.00 -7.97 3.01
CA GLY A 165 -15.03 -8.38 2.06
C GLY A 165 -15.51 -7.28 1.12
N GLU A 166 -16.25 -7.68 0.09
CA GLU A 166 -16.72 -6.84 -1.01
C GLU A 166 -17.44 -5.55 -0.59
N THR A 167 -18.26 -5.62 0.45
CA THR A 167 -19.13 -4.50 0.89
C THR A 167 -18.56 -3.74 2.09
N ALA A 168 -17.33 -4.04 2.49
CA ALA A 168 -16.72 -3.41 3.66
C ALA A 168 -16.40 -1.94 3.39
N VAL A 169 -16.59 -1.11 4.43
CA VAL A 169 -16.19 0.30 4.42
C VAL A 169 -15.26 0.54 5.60
N ILE A 170 -14.05 1.02 5.33
CA ILE A 170 -13.05 1.39 6.32
C ILE A 170 -12.78 2.88 6.15
N GLU A 171 -13.16 3.69 7.14
CA GLU A 171 -12.93 5.14 7.09
C GLU A 171 -11.45 5.50 7.31
N ASN A 172 -11.13 6.79 7.24
CA ASN A 172 -9.76 7.28 7.45
C ASN A 172 -9.26 7.01 8.88
N ASP A 173 -7.94 6.98 9.03
CA ASP A 173 -7.26 6.91 10.34
C ASP A 173 -7.59 5.67 11.17
N VAL A 174 -7.77 4.53 10.50
CA VAL A 174 -8.00 3.23 11.14
C VAL A 174 -6.70 2.43 11.21
N SER A 175 -6.53 1.71 12.32
CA SER A 175 -5.44 0.75 12.51
C SER A 175 -6.03 -0.65 12.66
N ILE A 176 -5.47 -1.61 11.91
CA ILE A 176 -5.89 -3.00 11.84
C ILE A 176 -4.66 -3.88 12.07
N LEU A 177 -4.80 -4.85 12.98
CA LEU A 177 -3.76 -5.83 13.31
C LEU A 177 -3.92 -7.12 12.47
N GLN A 178 -2.98 -8.04 12.62
CA GLN A 178 -3.03 -9.35 11.97
C GLN A 178 -4.31 -10.14 12.25
N SER A 179 -4.71 -10.97 11.28
CA SER A 179 -5.82 -11.94 11.39
C SER A 179 -7.22 -11.33 11.64
N VAL A 180 -7.39 -10.04 11.36
CA VAL A 180 -8.71 -9.38 11.40
C VAL A 180 -9.51 -9.71 10.14
N THR A 181 -10.76 -10.14 10.32
CA THR A 181 -11.69 -10.43 9.24
C THR A 181 -12.89 -9.49 9.25
N LEU A 182 -13.06 -8.73 8.17
CA LEU A 182 -14.18 -7.83 7.88
C LEU A 182 -15.04 -8.43 6.77
N GLY A 183 -15.63 -9.58 7.06
CA GLY A 183 -16.43 -10.38 6.12
C GLY A 183 -17.92 -10.32 6.43
N GLY A 184 -18.75 -10.64 5.43
CA GLY A 184 -20.19 -10.75 5.63
C GLY A 184 -20.56 -11.92 6.54
N THR A 185 -21.60 -11.77 7.36
CA THR A 185 -22.08 -12.80 8.30
C THR A 185 -22.96 -13.88 7.63
N GLY A 186 -22.93 -13.99 6.30
CA GLY A 186 -23.88 -14.78 5.52
C GLY A 186 -25.29 -14.18 5.44
N LYS A 187 -25.53 -13.02 6.09
CA LYS A 187 -26.75 -12.20 6.00
C LYS A 187 -26.37 -10.79 5.56
N THR A 188 -27.06 -10.29 4.55
CA THR A 188 -26.82 -9.03 3.83
C THR A 188 -26.68 -7.83 4.78
N SER A 189 -25.46 -7.52 5.22
CA SER A 189 -25.17 -6.32 5.98
C SER A 189 -23.71 -5.92 5.77
N ALA A 190 -23.50 -4.67 5.36
CA ALA A 190 -22.18 -4.07 5.19
C ALA A 190 -21.57 -3.79 6.57
N ILE A 191 -20.26 -4.05 6.72
CA ILE A 191 -19.50 -3.70 7.93
C ILE A 191 -18.82 -2.35 7.67
N ALA A 192 -19.12 -1.37 8.51
CA ALA A 192 -18.44 -0.08 8.53
C ALA A 192 -17.56 0.01 9.79
N ILE A 193 -16.26 0.26 9.61
CA ILE A 193 -15.36 0.58 10.73
C ILE A 193 -15.11 2.08 10.73
N ARG A 194 -15.43 2.69 11.87
CA ARG A 194 -15.02 4.05 12.24
C ARG A 194 -14.05 3.92 13.39
N LYS A 195 -12.91 4.63 13.33
CA LYS A 195 -11.84 4.72 14.36
C LYS A 195 -11.94 3.64 15.45
N SER A 196 -11.18 2.55 15.30
CA SER A 196 -11.12 1.52 16.34
C SER A 196 -10.51 2.09 17.63
N ALA A 197 -11.22 1.83 18.74
CA ALA A 197 -10.70 1.94 20.08
C ALA A 197 -9.44 1.05 20.19
N LYS A 198 -8.37 1.60 20.77
CA LYS A 198 -7.30 0.79 21.35
C LYS A 198 -7.95 -0.16 22.36
N ALA A 199 -7.88 -1.46 22.12
CA ALA A 199 -7.84 -2.44 23.21
C ALA A 199 -6.39 -2.56 23.65
#